data_AF-A0A0M3HNI4-F1
#
_entry.id   AF-A0A0M3HNI4-F1
#
_cell.length_a   1.000
_cell.length_b   1.000
_cell.length_c   1.000
_cell.angle_alpha   90.00
_cell.angle_beta   90.00
_cell.angle_gamma   90.00
#
_symmetry.space_group_name_H-M   'P 1'
#
loop_
_entity.id
_entity.type
_entity.pdbx_description
1 polymer ?
#
loop_
_entity_poly.entity_id
_entity_poly.type
_entity_poly.pdbx_seq_one_letter_code
_entity_poly.pdbx_strand_id
1 'polypeptide(L)'
;MVFVSDMADGGRSGPVIVLTGFGPYGLYQNNPSAAVVRRIGSEGLSDIIPNAILHTKEIPVTYAQVEANVSRLWQTCDPDLVIHVGAHPTERTIRIEQQSFGRGYCIFDVEYQVPCNNECPCGTKAADRPQSVLISDLDCTKIAAAVSQFLNSDCLLIEPSHDPGRYLCGYIYFISLSHDTKRSLFVHVPDFDNEVTEELVIKALKLIINECIRQLRTK
;
A
#
# COMPACT_ATOMS: atom_id res chain seq x y z
N MET A 1 50.29 -3.39 -7.34
CA MET A 1 49.58 -4.69 -7.36
C MET A 1 49.26 -4.97 -5.89
N VAL A 2 48.05 -4.70 -5.41
CA VAL A 2 46.86 -5.52 -5.66
C VAL A 2 45.65 -4.60 -5.85
N PHE A 3 44.91 -4.82 -6.93
CA PHE A 3 43.58 -4.24 -7.15
C PHE A 3 42.62 -4.92 -6.18
N VAL A 4 41.98 -4.17 -5.29
CA VAL A 4 40.80 -4.66 -4.59
C VAL A 4 39.64 -4.41 -5.55
N SER A 5 39.17 -5.47 -6.20
CA SER A 5 37.99 -5.43 -7.03
C SER A 5 36.78 -5.12 -6.15
N ASP A 6 36.01 -4.11 -6.52
CA ASP A 6 34.61 -4.00 -6.14
C ASP A 6 33.94 -5.33 -6.48
N MET A 7 33.58 -6.10 -5.46
CA MET A 7 32.62 -7.17 -5.64
C MET A 7 31.28 -6.49 -5.84
N ALA A 8 30.89 -6.37 -7.12
CA ALA A 8 29.54 -6.09 -7.51
C ALA A 8 28.61 -7.02 -6.71
N ASP A 9 27.76 -6.42 -5.89
CA ASP A 9 26.62 -7.08 -5.30
C ASP A 9 25.91 -7.84 -6.43
N GLY A 10 25.67 -9.13 -6.26
CA GLY A 10 24.93 -9.98 -7.21
C GLY A 10 23.44 -9.61 -7.23
N GLY A 11 23.17 -8.31 -7.21
CA GLY A 11 21.94 -7.67 -6.81
C GLY A 11 20.87 -7.77 -7.88
N ARG A 12 19.64 -7.96 -7.41
CA ARG A 12 18.41 -8.07 -8.19
C ARG A 12 18.36 -6.95 -9.23
N SER A 13 17.96 -7.27 -10.47
CA SER A 13 18.03 -6.33 -11.62
C SER A 13 17.05 -5.14 -11.56
N GLY A 14 16.16 -5.08 -10.56
CA GLY A 14 15.22 -3.99 -10.33
C GLY A 14 14.50 -4.12 -8.99
N PRO A 15 13.73 -3.08 -8.59
CA PRO A 15 13.09 -3.05 -7.27
C PRO A 15 11.97 -4.10 -7.15
N VAL A 16 11.85 -4.71 -5.97
CA VAL A 16 10.76 -5.61 -5.61
C VAL A 16 9.61 -4.79 -5.03
N ILE A 17 8.48 -4.76 -5.74
CA ILE A 17 7.29 -3.99 -5.37
C ILE A 17 6.18 -4.97 -5.03
N VAL A 18 5.61 -4.82 -3.83
CA VAL A 18 4.43 -5.55 -3.40
C VAL A 18 3.23 -4.61 -3.48
N LEU A 19 2.19 -5.04 -4.19
CA LEU A 19 0.93 -4.33 -4.31
C LEU A 19 -0.22 -5.23 -3.87
N THR A 20 -1.01 -4.81 -2.88
CA THR A 20 -2.16 -5.61 -2.43
C THR A 20 -3.47 -4.87 -2.57
N GLY A 21 -4.56 -5.64 -2.76
CA GLY A 21 -5.93 -5.14 -2.67
C GLY A 21 -6.75 -6.02 -1.73
N PHE A 22 -7.95 -5.58 -1.38
CA PHE A 22 -8.86 -6.39 -0.58
C PHE A 22 -9.86 -7.13 -1.47
N GLY A 23 -10.13 -8.38 -1.12
CA GLY A 23 -11.20 -9.14 -1.76
C GLY A 23 -12.60 -8.59 -1.47
N PRO A 24 -13.65 -9.33 -1.89
CA PRO A 24 -15.03 -8.90 -1.69
C PRO A 24 -15.39 -8.66 -0.22
N TYR A 25 -16.15 -7.60 0.07
CA TYR A 25 -16.62 -7.28 1.42
C TYR A 25 -17.90 -6.45 1.41
N GLY A 26 -18.89 -6.82 2.23
CA GLY A 26 -20.15 -6.10 2.34
C GLY A 26 -20.85 -5.93 0.98
N LEU A 27 -21.07 -4.68 0.56
CA LEU A 27 -21.67 -4.34 -0.75
C LEU A 27 -20.67 -4.44 -1.92
N TYR A 28 -19.37 -4.50 -1.64
CA TYR A 28 -18.32 -4.59 -2.65
C TYR A 28 -18.12 -6.03 -3.10
N GLN A 29 -19.06 -6.59 -3.85
CA GLN A 29 -18.83 -7.87 -4.54
C GLN A 29 -17.69 -7.75 -5.56
N ASN A 30 -17.56 -6.57 -6.18
CA ASN A 30 -16.43 -6.17 -7.01
C ASN A 30 -15.68 -5.04 -6.31
N ASN A 31 -14.77 -5.39 -5.39
CA ASN A 31 -13.95 -4.40 -4.68
C ASN A 31 -13.00 -3.68 -5.65
N PRO A 32 -13.10 -2.33 -5.80
CA PRO A 32 -12.26 -1.60 -6.75
C PRO A 32 -10.77 -1.77 -6.47
N SER A 33 -10.37 -1.95 -5.20
CA SER A 33 -8.96 -2.20 -4.85
C SER A 33 -8.43 -3.50 -5.46
N ALA A 34 -9.18 -4.60 -5.39
CA ALA A 34 -8.76 -5.86 -6.02
C ALA A 34 -8.79 -5.78 -7.55
N ALA A 35 -9.75 -5.06 -8.14
CA ALA A 35 -9.82 -4.85 -9.59
C ALA A 35 -8.54 -4.18 -10.11
N VAL A 36 -8.16 -3.03 -9.55
CA VAL A 36 -6.94 -2.31 -9.98
C VAL A 36 -5.66 -3.10 -9.72
N VAL A 37 -5.58 -3.81 -8.59
CA VAL A 37 -4.40 -4.63 -8.24
C VAL A 37 -4.24 -5.80 -9.20
N ARG A 38 -5.32 -6.50 -9.55
CA ARG A 38 -5.28 -7.59 -10.54
C ARG A 38 -4.83 -7.08 -11.89
N ARG A 39 -5.36 -5.94 -12.32
CA ARG A 39 -5.04 -5.39 -13.63
C ARG A 39 -3.60 -4.89 -13.72
N ILE A 40 -3.10 -4.17 -12.71
CA ILE A 40 -1.67 -3.81 -12.62
C ILE A 40 -0.80 -5.08 -12.57
N GLY A 41 -1.24 -6.14 -11.88
CA GLY A 41 -0.55 -7.43 -11.88
C GLY A 41 -0.42 -8.07 -13.26
N SER A 42 -1.44 -7.94 -14.12
CA SER A 42 -1.40 -8.44 -15.50
C SER A 42 -0.60 -7.57 -16.46
N GLU A 43 -0.66 -6.25 -16.30
CA GLU A 43 0.02 -5.29 -17.19
C GLU A 43 1.49 -5.08 -16.81
N GLY A 44 1.82 -5.29 -15.53
CA GLY A 44 3.13 -4.95 -14.97
C GLY A 44 3.35 -3.45 -14.81
N LEU A 45 4.60 -3.11 -14.47
CA LEU A 45 5.05 -1.73 -14.25
C LEU A 45 6.18 -1.31 -15.21
N SER A 46 6.47 -2.12 -16.24
CA SER A 46 7.63 -1.90 -17.12
C SER A 46 7.60 -0.59 -17.91
N ASP A 47 6.40 -0.03 -18.10
CA ASP A 47 6.13 1.26 -18.73
C ASP A 47 6.61 2.46 -17.88
N ILE A 48 6.69 2.29 -16.56
CA ILE A 48 7.09 3.36 -15.63
C ILE A 48 8.37 3.04 -14.83
N ILE A 49 8.62 1.77 -14.53
CA ILE A 49 9.75 1.30 -13.75
C ILE A 49 10.33 0.06 -14.46
N PRO A 50 11.31 0.25 -15.35
CA PRO A 50 11.97 -0.85 -16.03
C PRO A 50 12.56 -1.86 -15.03
N ASN A 51 12.40 -3.15 -15.33
CA ASN A 51 12.90 -4.29 -14.53
C ASN A 51 12.30 -4.46 -13.13
N ALA A 52 11.22 -3.74 -12.77
CA ALA A 52 10.54 -3.96 -11.49
C ALA A 52 10.02 -5.40 -11.38
N ILE A 53 10.23 -6.01 -10.21
CA ILE A 53 9.66 -7.30 -9.85
C ILE A 53 8.38 -7.01 -9.07
N LEU A 54 7.22 -7.22 -9.71
CA LEU A 54 5.93 -6.95 -9.10
C LEU A 54 5.32 -8.23 -8.50
N HIS A 55 5.00 -8.17 -7.21
CA HIS A 55 4.17 -9.15 -6.53
C HIS A 55 2.80 -8.54 -6.23
N THR A 56 1.74 -9.13 -6.74
CA THR A 56 0.36 -8.71 -6.42
C THR A 56 -0.34 -9.73 -5.54
N LYS A 57 -1.20 -9.25 -4.63
CA LYS A 57 -2.00 -10.12 -3.76
C LYS A 57 -3.35 -9.52 -3.43
N GLU A 58 -4.40 -10.31 -3.61
CA GLU A 58 -5.71 -10.04 -3.04
C GLU A 58 -5.77 -10.63 -1.62
N ILE A 59 -6.12 -9.80 -0.65
CA ILE A 59 -6.13 -10.12 0.78
C ILE A 59 -7.60 -10.31 1.21
N PRO A 60 -7.95 -11.46 1.81
CA PRO A 60 -9.27 -11.65 2.41
C PRO A 60 -9.53 -10.61 3.50
N VAL A 61 -10.80 -10.22 3.65
CA VAL A 61 -11.21 -9.14 4.55
C VAL A 61 -11.42 -9.66 5.97
N THR A 62 -10.37 -10.29 6.54
CA THR A 62 -10.30 -10.77 7.93
C THR A 62 -8.98 -10.38 8.58
N TYR A 63 -9.00 -10.14 9.89
CA TYR A 63 -7.79 -9.73 10.64
C TYR A 63 -6.70 -10.82 10.57
N ALA A 64 -7.10 -12.08 10.76
CA ALA A 64 -6.19 -13.23 10.73
C ALA A 64 -5.50 -13.39 9.35
N GLN A 65 -6.23 -13.19 8.26
CA GLN A 65 -5.65 -13.28 6.91
C GLN A 65 -4.74 -12.09 6.61
N VAL A 66 -5.08 -10.88 7.07
CA VAL A 66 -4.19 -9.73 6.95
C VAL A 66 -2.83 -10.02 7.61
N GLU A 67 -2.81 -10.47 8.86
CA GLU A 67 -1.56 -10.75 9.57
C GLU A 67 -0.72 -11.83 8.87
N ALA A 68 -1.35 -12.95 8.52
CA ALA A 68 -0.66 -14.07 7.89
C ALA A 68 -0.07 -13.68 6.53
N ASN A 69 -0.80 -12.93 5.71
CA ASN A 69 -0.34 -12.53 4.38
C ASN A 69 0.73 -11.45 4.45
N VAL A 70 0.58 -10.41 5.30
CA VAL A 70 1.60 -9.36 5.45
C VAL A 70 2.90 -9.97 5.95
N SER A 71 2.85 -10.76 7.02
CA SER A 71 4.02 -11.43 7.59
C SER A 71 4.74 -12.28 6.54
N ARG A 72 4.00 -13.06 5.75
CA ARG A 72 4.56 -13.86 4.65
C ARG A 72 5.20 -12.98 3.57
N LEU A 73 4.53 -11.92 3.10
CA LEU A 73 5.05 -11.03 2.06
C LEU A 73 6.40 -10.42 2.49
N TRP A 74 6.49 -9.90 3.70
CA TRP A 74 7.74 -9.33 4.22
C TRP A 74 8.85 -10.37 4.37
N GLN A 75 8.53 -11.60 4.81
CA GLN A 75 9.52 -12.68 4.95
C GLN A 75 10.01 -13.24 3.61
N THR A 76 9.12 -13.37 2.62
CA THR A 76 9.46 -14.07 1.37
C THR A 76 9.90 -13.15 0.25
N CYS A 77 9.43 -11.89 0.22
CA CYS A 77 9.72 -10.97 -0.87
C CYS A 77 10.89 -10.02 -0.56
N ASP A 78 11.13 -9.70 0.72
CA ASP A 78 12.03 -8.61 1.14
C ASP A 78 11.84 -7.37 0.25
N PRO A 79 10.66 -6.72 0.31
CA PRO A 79 10.24 -5.73 -0.66
C PRO A 79 11.00 -4.41 -0.53
N ASP A 80 11.25 -3.73 -1.65
CA ASP A 80 11.74 -2.35 -1.67
C ASP A 80 10.60 -1.34 -1.49
N LEU A 81 9.37 -1.74 -1.80
CA LEU A 81 8.15 -0.94 -1.62
C LEU A 81 6.94 -1.85 -1.41
N VAL A 82 6.13 -1.56 -0.40
CA VAL A 82 4.83 -2.18 -0.14
C VAL A 82 3.74 -1.11 -0.21
N ILE A 83 2.79 -1.30 -1.12
CA ILE A 83 1.58 -0.46 -1.23
C ILE A 83 0.35 -1.34 -1.04
N HIS A 84 -0.46 -0.99 -0.07
CA HIS A 84 -1.77 -1.58 0.15
C HIS A 84 -2.85 -0.66 -0.43
N VAL A 85 -3.82 -1.24 -1.12
CA VAL A 85 -4.92 -0.51 -1.74
C VAL A 85 -6.23 -0.93 -1.10
N GLY A 86 -7.07 0.03 -0.72
CA GLY A 86 -8.40 -0.20 -0.18
C GLY A 86 -9.46 0.64 -0.88
N ALA A 87 -10.68 0.13 -0.97
CA ALA A 87 -11.81 0.93 -1.41
C ALA A 87 -12.20 1.96 -0.34
N HIS A 88 -12.62 3.16 -0.75
CA HIS A 88 -13.16 4.17 0.15
C HIS A 88 -14.44 4.78 -0.45
N PRO A 89 -15.50 5.02 0.33
CA PRO A 89 -16.78 5.55 -0.16
C PRO A 89 -16.73 7.02 -0.59
N THR A 90 -15.56 7.66 -0.56
CA THR A 90 -15.45 9.05 -1.02
C THR A 90 -15.38 9.03 -2.51
N GLU A 91 -16.40 9.60 -3.13
CA GLU A 91 -16.49 9.69 -4.58
C GLU A 91 -15.27 10.39 -5.15
N ARG A 92 -14.77 9.83 -6.27
CA ARG A 92 -13.80 10.48 -7.15
C ARG A 92 -12.54 11.03 -6.49
N THR A 93 -12.11 10.40 -5.39
CA THR A 93 -10.95 10.83 -4.61
C THR A 93 -10.05 9.65 -4.29
N ILE A 94 -8.77 9.75 -4.66
CA ILE A 94 -7.70 8.88 -4.16
C ILE A 94 -7.07 9.56 -2.95
N ARG A 95 -6.95 8.82 -1.84
CA ARG A 95 -6.26 9.28 -0.64
C ARG A 95 -4.97 8.52 -0.40
N ILE A 96 -3.89 9.24 -0.18
CA ILE A 96 -2.58 8.69 0.13
C ILE A 96 -2.33 8.83 1.64
N GLU A 97 -2.38 7.73 2.37
CA GLU A 97 -2.40 7.74 3.83
C GLU A 97 -0.99 7.92 4.40
N GLN A 98 -0.76 9.02 5.10
CA GLN A 98 0.54 9.37 5.70
C GLN A 98 0.84 8.56 6.97
N GLN A 99 -0.18 8.04 7.65
CA GLN A 99 -0.02 7.36 8.94
C GLN A 99 -1.08 6.28 9.15
N SER A 100 -0.86 5.42 10.14
CA SER A 100 -1.86 4.49 10.66
C SER A 100 -1.82 4.36 12.18
N PHE A 101 -2.84 3.72 12.75
CA PHE A 101 -3.06 3.60 14.19
C PHE A 101 -2.86 2.16 14.66
N GLY A 102 -2.19 1.97 15.79
CA GLY A 102 -1.94 0.62 16.35
C GLY A 102 -3.08 0.09 17.22
N ARG A 103 -4.15 0.87 17.44
CA ARG A 103 -5.21 0.57 18.40
C ARG A 103 -6.58 1.06 17.91
N GLY A 104 -7.64 0.55 18.54
CA GLY A 104 -9.02 0.98 18.30
C GLY A 104 -9.78 0.13 17.29
N TYR A 105 -9.27 -1.07 16.98
CA TYR A 105 -9.88 -2.01 16.05
C TYR A 105 -11.01 -2.79 16.72
N CYS A 106 -12.15 -2.12 16.91
CA CYS A 106 -13.33 -2.69 17.57
C CYS A 106 -14.40 -3.19 16.57
N ILE A 107 -14.16 -3.04 15.28
CA ILE A 107 -15.10 -3.41 14.22
C ILE A 107 -14.86 -4.86 13.83
N PHE A 108 -15.90 -5.69 13.96
CA PHE A 108 -15.86 -7.10 13.54
C PHE A 108 -15.56 -7.25 12.05
N ASP A 109 -14.72 -8.22 11.71
CA ASP A 109 -14.54 -8.65 10.33
C ASP A 109 -15.66 -9.58 9.84
N VAL A 110 -15.53 -10.11 8.62
CA VAL A 110 -16.55 -11.02 8.03
C VAL A 110 -16.71 -12.34 8.76
N GLU A 111 -15.77 -12.70 9.63
CA GLU A 111 -15.82 -13.90 10.48
C GLU A 111 -16.21 -13.55 11.93
N TYR A 112 -16.72 -12.33 12.14
CA TYR A 112 -17.10 -11.81 13.45
C TYR A 112 -15.95 -11.81 14.46
N GLN A 113 -14.73 -11.55 13.99
CA GLN A 113 -13.54 -11.43 14.83
C GLN A 113 -13.06 -9.99 14.94
N VAL A 114 -12.37 -9.70 16.05
CA VAL A 114 -11.57 -8.49 16.26
C VAL A 114 -10.18 -8.91 16.74
N PRO A 115 -9.13 -8.11 16.52
CA PRO A 115 -7.80 -8.47 16.98
C PRO A 115 -7.73 -8.45 18.52
N CYS A 116 -6.79 -9.23 19.07
CA CYS A 116 -6.61 -9.31 20.52
C CYS A 116 -6.37 -7.90 21.10
N ASN A 117 -7.10 -7.56 22.18
CA ASN A 117 -7.09 -6.25 22.83
C ASN A 117 -7.48 -5.07 21.91
N ASN A 118 -8.02 -5.32 20.71
CA ASN A 118 -8.31 -4.30 19.70
C ASN A 118 -7.04 -3.54 19.22
N GLU A 119 -5.89 -4.21 19.23
CA GLU A 119 -4.57 -3.66 18.87
C GLU A 119 -3.94 -4.40 17.68
N CYS A 120 -3.12 -3.70 16.90
CA CYS A 120 -2.27 -4.32 15.88
C CYS A 120 -1.08 -5.06 16.50
N PRO A 121 -0.64 -6.18 15.91
CA PRO A 121 0.65 -6.76 16.25
C PRO A 121 1.78 -5.83 15.78
N CYS A 122 2.85 -5.73 16.58
CA CYS A 122 4.11 -5.14 16.11
C CYS A 122 4.85 -6.14 15.22
N GLY A 123 5.27 -5.71 14.03
CA GLY A 123 6.08 -6.48 13.08
C GLY A 123 7.49 -6.82 13.58
N THR A 124 7.92 -6.23 14.71
CA THR A 124 9.15 -6.59 15.43
C THR A 124 8.94 -6.60 16.95
N LYS A 125 9.55 -7.59 17.63
CA LYS A 125 9.57 -7.70 19.10
C LYS A 125 10.58 -6.70 19.69
N ALA A 126 10.22 -5.43 19.90
CA ALA A 126 10.95 -4.54 20.82
C ALA A 126 10.26 -3.17 20.97
N ALA A 127 9.08 -3.13 21.57
CA ALA A 127 8.69 -1.95 22.32
C ALA A 127 7.79 -2.40 23.46
N ASP A 128 8.08 -1.94 24.68
CA ASP A 128 7.28 -2.23 25.88
C ASP A 128 5.82 -1.76 25.74
N ARG A 129 5.53 -0.93 24.71
CA ARG A 129 4.19 -0.70 24.14
C ARG A 129 4.29 -0.47 22.63
N PRO A 130 3.38 -1.03 21.81
CA PRO A 130 3.24 -0.64 20.41
C PRO A 130 3.06 0.89 20.32
N GLN A 131 3.82 1.56 19.45
CA GLN A 131 3.54 2.96 19.13
C GLN A 131 2.09 3.05 18.66
N SER A 132 1.31 3.97 19.24
CA SER A 132 -0.12 4.07 18.91
C SER A 132 -0.37 4.63 17.51
N VAL A 133 0.63 5.30 16.93
CA VAL A 133 0.60 5.88 15.59
C VAL A 133 1.95 5.63 14.94
N LEU A 134 1.94 5.16 13.69
CA LEU A 134 3.13 5.07 12.84
C LEU A 134 2.92 5.96 11.63
N ILE A 135 3.97 6.69 11.24
CA ILE A 135 3.96 7.66 10.14
C ILE A 135 4.90 7.13 9.07
N SER A 136 4.46 7.09 7.81
CA SER A 136 5.33 6.76 6.67
C SER A 136 6.37 7.84 6.48
N ASP A 137 7.60 7.47 6.13
CA ASP A 137 8.62 8.45 5.79
C ASP A 137 8.43 8.95 4.34
N LEU A 138 7.55 8.33 3.54
CA LEU A 138 7.16 8.83 2.22
C LEU A 138 6.32 10.11 2.39
N ASP A 139 6.64 11.14 1.62
CA ASP A 139 5.95 12.43 1.68
C ASP A 139 4.69 12.37 0.81
N CYS A 140 3.55 12.02 1.43
CA CYS A 140 2.27 11.85 0.74
C CYS A 140 1.79 13.14 0.09
N THR A 141 2.12 14.30 0.66
CA THR A 141 1.78 15.61 0.09
C THR A 141 2.51 15.81 -1.24
N LYS A 142 3.82 15.53 -1.28
CA LYS A 142 4.59 15.62 -2.53
C LYS A 142 4.14 14.58 -3.55
N ILE A 143 3.82 13.36 -3.13
CA ILE A 143 3.28 12.33 -4.03
C ILE A 143 1.97 12.81 -4.64
N ALA A 144 1.00 13.23 -3.82
CA ALA A 144 -0.29 13.69 -4.29
C ALA A 144 -0.18 14.89 -5.25
N ALA A 145 0.69 15.87 -4.92
CA ALA A 145 0.92 17.03 -5.77
C ALA A 145 1.53 16.64 -7.13
N ALA A 146 2.57 15.80 -7.14
CA ALA A 146 3.23 15.37 -8.38
C ALA A 146 2.28 14.55 -9.27
N VAL A 147 1.52 13.63 -8.67
CA VAL A 147 0.59 12.79 -9.42
C VAL A 147 -0.60 13.61 -9.94
N SER A 148 -1.16 14.51 -9.13
CA SER A 148 -2.23 15.43 -9.57
C SER A 148 -1.79 16.27 -10.77
N GLN A 149 -0.58 16.84 -10.69
CA GLN A 149 -0.02 17.64 -11.77
C GLN A 149 0.18 16.82 -13.05
N PHE A 150 0.72 15.60 -12.95
CA PHE A 150 0.99 14.76 -14.11
C PHE A 150 -0.28 14.18 -14.72
N LEU A 151 -1.22 13.74 -13.88
CA LEU A 151 -2.48 13.17 -14.33
C LEU A 151 -3.35 14.24 -15.00
N ASN A 152 -3.31 15.47 -14.48
CA ASN A 152 -4.03 16.64 -14.96
C ASN A 152 -5.50 16.30 -15.26
N SER A 153 -6.17 15.73 -14.25
CA SER A 153 -7.56 15.28 -14.32
C SER A 153 -8.47 16.27 -13.60
N ASP A 154 -9.57 16.65 -14.24
CA ASP A 154 -10.61 17.48 -13.63
C ASP A 154 -11.65 16.65 -12.87
N CYS A 155 -11.66 15.32 -13.03
CA CYS A 155 -12.67 14.43 -12.47
C CYS A 155 -12.16 13.55 -11.31
N LEU A 156 -10.85 13.47 -11.08
CA LEU A 156 -10.25 12.66 -10.01
C LEU A 156 -9.33 13.51 -9.13
N LEU A 157 -9.71 13.65 -7.86
CA LEU A 157 -8.89 14.30 -6.85
C LEU A 157 -7.87 13.32 -6.27
N ILE A 158 -6.65 13.78 -6.01
CA ILE A 158 -5.62 13.00 -5.29
C ILE A 158 -5.11 13.86 -4.14
N GLU A 159 -5.29 13.39 -2.91
CA GLU A 159 -4.95 14.14 -1.71
C GLU A 159 -4.19 13.28 -0.68
N PRO A 160 -3.29 13.89 0.13
CA PRO A 160 -2.79 13.21 1.31
C PRO A 160 -3.91 13.05 2.35
N SER A 161 -3.85 11.99 3.14
CA SER A 161 -4.77 11.73 4.26
C SER A 161 -3.99 11.28 5.48
N HIS A 162 -4.55 11.49 6.66
CA HIS A 162 -3.95 11.11 7.95
C HIS A 162 -4.82 10.13 8.75
N ASP A 163 -5.90 9.63 8.16
CA ASP A 163 -6.82 8.70 8.82
C ASP A 163 -7.29 7.58 7.87
N PRO A 164 -6.58 6.43 7.85
CA PRO A 164 -7.01 5.26 7.10
C PRO A 164 -8.19 4.51 7.75
N GLY A 165 -8.75 5.03 8.86
CA GLY A 165 -9.77 4.37 9.66
C GLY A 165 -9.21 3.33 10.63
N ARG A 166 -10.12 2.66 11.35
CA ARG A 166 -9.82 1.62 12.37
C ARG A 166 -10.52 0.29 12.04
N TYR A 167 -10.50 -0.05 10.75
CA TYR A 167 -10.86 -1.36 10.22
C TYR A 167 -9.65 -1.95 9.47
N LEU A 168 -9.84 -2.88 8.54
CA LEU A 168 -8.74 -3.63 7.94
C LEU A 168 -7.78 -2.78 7.08
N CYS A 169 -8.22 -1.64 6.54
CA CYS A 169 -7.35 -0.69 5.83
C CYS A 169 -6.25 -0.11 6.74
N GLY A 170 -6.64 0.48 7.87
CA GLY A 170 -5.68 0.94 8.88
C GLY A 170 -4.84 -0.22 9.44
N TYR A 171 -5.47 -1.39 9.65
CA TYR A 171 -4.82 -2.56 10.24
C TYR A 171 -3.67 -3.09 9.39
N ILE A 172 -3.92 -3.39 8.11
CA ILE A 172 -2.89 -3.87 7.18
C ILE A 172 -1.77 -2.84 7.03
N TYR A 173 -2.12 -1.55 7.00
CA TYR A 173 -1.15 -0.49 6.84
C TYR A 173 -0.23 -0.38 8.06
N PHE A 174 -0.80 -0.41 9.27
CA PHE A 174 -0.02 -0.31 10.49
C PHE A 174 0.97 -1.46 10.61
N ILE A 175 0.54 -2.70 10.30
CA ILE A 175 1.42 -3.86 10.35
C ILE A 175 2.62 -3.66 9.39
N SER A 176 2.40 -3.23 8.15
CA SER A 176 3.51 -2.97 7.22
C SER A 176 4.40 -1.80 7.65
N LEU A 177 3.84 -0.70 8.17
CA LEU A 177 4.63 0.39 8.76
C LEU A 177 5.50 -0.09 9.92
N SER A 178 5.01 -1.06 10.72
CA SER A 178 5.76 -1.62 11.84
C SER A 178 6.90 -2.56 11.41
N HIS A 179 6.89 -3.03 10.16
CA HIS A 179 8.04 -3.67 9.53
C HIS A 179 9.03 -2.62 9.04
N ASP A 180 8.57 -1.60 8.31
CA ASP A 180 9.41 -0.50 7.87
C ASP A 180 8.59 0.73 7.42
N THR A 181 8.76 1.86 8.11
CA THR A 181 8.08 3.12 7.79
C THR A 181 8.59 3.76 6.51
N LYS A 182 9.79 3.40 6.04
CA LYS A 182 10.42 4.03 4.86
C LYS A 182 9.81 3.58 3.56
N ARG A 183 9.30 2.35 3.51
CA ARG A 183 8.90 1.63 2.28
C ARG A 183 7.49 1.06 2.32
N SER A 184 6.63 1.62 3.18
CA SER A 184 5.23 1.20 3.31
C SER A 184 4.28 2.37 3.09
N LEU A 185 3.21 2.15 2.33
CA LEU A 185 2.16 3.13 2.08
C LEU A 185 0.79 2.46 1.96
N PHE A 186 -0.26 3.22 2.25
CA PHE A 186 -1.64 2.82 1.96
C PHE A 186 -2.32 3.85 1.07
N VAL A 187 -3.09 3.37 0.10
CA VAL A 187 -3.82 4.21 -0.85
C VAL A 187 -5.29 3.78 -0.87
N HIS A 188 -6.18 4.70 -0.51
CA HIS A 188 -7.61 4.52 -0.72
C HIS A 188 -7.99 4.94 -2.13
N VAL A 189 -8.80 4.13 -2.81
CA VAL A 189 -9.33 4.40 -4.16
C VAL A 189 -10.86 4.50 -4.13
N PRO A 190 -11.46 5.34 -5.00
CA PRO A 190 -12.91 5.45 -5.09
C PRO A 190 -13.51 4.25 -5.86
N ASP A 191 -14.84 4.16 -5.85
CA ASP A 191 -15.56 3.36 -6.83
C ASP A 191 -15.42 3.94 -8.24
N PHE A 192 -15.69 3.10 -9.24
CA PHE A 192 -15.62 3.47 -10.65
C PHE A 192 -16.97 4.00 -11.15
N ASP A 193 -16.91 5.02 -12.00
CA ASP A 193 -18.05 5.54 -12.74
C ASP A 193 -17.66 5.88 -14.20
N ASN A 194 -18.54 6.59 -14.92
CA ASN A 194 -18.31 6.94 -16.32
C ASN A 194 -17.16 7.93 -16.54
N GLU A 195 -16.78 8.71 -15.53
CA GLU A 195 -15.71 9.72 -15.59
C GLU A 195 -14.44 9.21 -14.87
N VAL A 196 -14.61 8.64 -13.68
CA VAL A 196 -13.54 7.97 -12.92
C VAL A 196 -13.55 6.49 -13.23
N THR A 197 -12.96 6.16 -14.36
CA THR A 197 -12.84 4.77 -14.84
C THR A 197 -11.77 3.99 -14.08
N GLU A 198 -11.86 2.66 -14.10
CA GLU A 198 -10.81 1.76 -13.59
C GLU A 198 -9.43 2.09 -14.20
N GLU A 199 -9.39 2.40 -15.50
CA GLU A 199 -8.16 2.79 -16.22
C GLU A 199 -7.53 4.07 -15.64
N LEU A 200 -8.36 5.07 -15.33
CA LEU A 200 -7.88 6.32 -14.75
C LEU A 200 -7.27 6.08 -13.36
N VAL A 201 -7.92 5.26 -12.53
CA VAL A 201 -7.41 4.89 -11.20
C VAL A 201 -6.11 4.09 -11.30
N ILE A 202 -6.01 3.15 -12.26
CA ILE A 202 -4.78 2.40 -12.53
C ILE A 202 -3.64 3.33 -12.93
N LYS A 203 -3.89 4.27 -13.85
CA LYS A 203 -2.90 5.26 -14.27
C LYS A 203 -2.41 6.08 -13.07
N ALA A 204 -3.34 6.58 -12.24
CA ALA A 204 -2.99 7.31 -11.03
C ALA A 204 -2.14 6.45 -10.06
N LEU A 205 -2.53 5.20 -9.84
CA LEU A 205 -1.82 4.29 -8.93
C LEU A 205 -0.42 3.92 -9.43
N LYS A 206 -0.24 3.69 -10.74
CA LYS A 206 1.09 3.51 -11.35
C LYS A 206 1.98 4.74 -11.11
N LEU A 207 1.45 5.95 -11.29
CA LEU A 207 2.18 7.19 -11.02
C LEU A 207 2.54 7.34 -9.53
N ILE A 208 1.64 6.96 -8.62
CA ILE A 208 1.92 6.91 -7.17
C ILE A 208 3.08 5.95 -6.89
N ILE A 209 3.06 4.73 -7.44
CA ILE A 209 4.14 3.74 -7.28
C ILE A 209 5.47 4.33 -7.77
N ASN A 210 5.49 4.95 -8.96
CA ASN A 210 6.69 5.55 -9.53
C ASN A 210 7.27 6.67 -8.65
N GLU A 211 6.40 7.53 -8.11
CA GLU A 211 6.81 8.62 -7.24
C GLU A 211 7.33 8.13 -5.88
N CYS A 212 6.76 7.05 -5.33
CA CYS A 212 7.31 6.39 -4.14
C CYS A 212 8.73 5.88 -4.39
N ILE A 213 8.96 5.17 -5.50
CA ILE A 213 10.30 4.69 -5.89
C ILE A 213 11.27 5.86 -6.09
N ARG A 214 10.81 6.98 -6.68
CA ARG A 214 11.64 8.17 -6.83
C ARG A 214 12.09 8.72 -5.47
N GLN A 215 11.18 8.82 -4.50
CA GLN A 215 11.53 9.28 -3.15
C GLN A 215 12.51 8.32 -2.45
N LEU A 216 12.32 7.00 -2.60
CA LEU A 216 13.20 5.98 -2.03
C LEU A 216 14.63 6.05 -2.58
N ARG A 217 14.80 6.41 -3.85
CA ARG A 217 16.12 6.56 -4.49
C ARG A 217 16.87 7.85 -4.11
N THR A 218 16.16 8.82 -3.52
CA THR A 218 16.72 10.14 -3.18
C THR A 218 17.09 10.30 -1.71
N LYS A 219 16.89 9.24 -0.90
CA LYS A 219 17.25 9.17 0.51
C LYS A 219 18.55 8.40 0.68
#